data_AF-A0A0C9TK40-F1
#
_entry.id   AF-A0A0C9TK40-F1
#
_cell.length_a   1.000
_cell.length_b   1.000
_cell.length_c   1.000
_cell.angle_alpha   90.00
_cell.angle_beta   90.00
_cell.angle_gamma   90.00
#
_symmetry.space_group_name_H-M   'P 1'
#
loop_
_entity.id
_entity.type
_entity.pdbx_description
1 polymer ?
#
loop_
_entity_poly.entity_id
_entity_poly.type
_entity_poly.pdbx_seq_one_letter_code
_entity_poly.pdbx_strand_id
1 'polypeptide(L)'
;MYLNNGRCINSFQLERYLLWVDNLDEGAVRKLLYPDDPQDVPRAIALMSAVIKLSRIDPKKHAQERNEEPPNVNVIADFDALRILGHILDNVLQPYINVNLSLSEQVTHLSRAAHILYASYHEQRRRLMPNQLYYDCQSMIKTAIFNIAKQQKLDPSAKFSLLDLGDDALELEFAYLRMSGGHHSAVNYRQALDRLGAARDIGGVLCRQPDLAHGHRRLNLTRSESVDHISRAHWVGDTVVSNCNLPSSWRQGKEDTLKILETTQL
;
A
#
# COMPACT_ATOMS: atom_id res chain seq x y z
N MET A 1 -7.91 13.66 7.93
CA MET A 1 -7.88 12.56 8.92
C MET A 1 -7.38 13.14 10.23
N TYR A 2 -8.05 12.85 11.35
CA TYR A 2 -7.57 13.26 12.67
C TYR A 2 -6.59 12.20 13.19
N LEU A 3 -5.48 12.65 13.76
CA LEU A 3 -4.40 11.85 14.34
C LEU A 3 -3.96 12.51 15.64
N ASN A 4 -3.30 11.76 16.52
CA ASN A 4 -2.63 12.23 17.74
C ASN A 4 -3.24 13.47 18.43
N ASN A 5 -4.03 13.28 19.49
CA ASN A 5 -4.72 14.37 20.20
C ASN A 5 -5.67 15.20 19.33
N GLY A 6 -6.25 14.61 18.28
CA GLY A 6 -7.26 15.25 17.44
C GLY A 6 -6.70 16.30 16.47
N ARG A 7 -5.45 16.15 16.01
CA ARG A 7 -4.88 16.97 14.96
C ARG A 7 -5.32 16.50 13.58
N CYS A 8 -5.99 17.37 12.85
CA CYS A 8 -6.41 17.07 11.48
C CYS A 8 -5.23 17.28 10.54
N ILE A 9 -4.84 16.26 9.78
CA ILE A 9 -3.98 16.35 8.61
C ILE A 9 -4.89 16.38 7.37
N ASN A 10 -4.80 17.46 6.59
CA ASN A 10 -5.56 17.69 5.35
C ASN A 10 -4.64 17.95 4.15
N SER A 11 -5.22 18.03 2.95
CA SER A 11 -4.48 18.25 1.71
C SER A 11 -3.69 19.56 1.69
N PHE A 12 -4.20 20.63 2.32
CA PHE A 12 -3.51 21.92 2.40
C PHE A 12 -2.22 21.83 3.24
N GLN A 13 -2.26 21.14 4.39
CA GLN A 13 -1.05 20.90 5.17
C GLN A 13 -0.06 20.01 4.43
N LEU A 14 -0.55 18.97 3.74
CA LEU A 14 0.31 18.12 2.92
C LEU A 14 0.93 18.88 1.75
N GLU A 15 0.21 19.78 1.09
CA GLU A 15 0.73 20.60 -0.01
C GLU A 15 1.91 21.46 0.47
N ARG A 16 1.81 22.01 1.71
CA ARG A 16 2.92 22.75 2.33
C ARG A 16 4.09 21.87 2.73
N TYR A 17 3.84 20.75 3.39
CA TYR A 17 4.91 19.95 4.01
C TYR A 17 5.58 18.97 3.04
N LEU A 18 4.90 18.51 1.99
CA LEU A 18 5.51 17.62 1.01
C LEU A 18 6.67 18.28 0.25
N LEU A 19 6.71 19.60 0.16
CA LEU A 19 7.85 20.37 -0.36
C LEU A 19 9.12 20.21 0.48
N TRP A 20 9.02 19.65 1.70
CA TRP A 20 10.17 19.36 2.56
C TRP A 20 10.85 18.05 2.18
N VAL A 21 10.23 17.23 1.33
CA VAL A 21 10.83 16.00 0.82
C VAL A 21 11.69 16.32 -0.38
N ASP A 22 12.94 15.86 -0.36
CA ASP A 22 13.89 16.09 -1.45
C ASP A 22 13.31 15.67 -2.82
N ASN A 23 13.53 16.52 -3.82
CA ASN A 23 13.09 16.33 -5.21
C ASN A 23 11.57 16.42 -5.45
N LEU A 24 10.79 17.01 -4.54
CA LEU A 24 9.40 17.39 -4.81
C LEU A 24 9.26 18.92 -4.96
N ASP A 25 8.85 19.36 -6.15
CA ASP A 25 8.43 20.73 -6.41
C ASP A 25 6.91 20.88 -6.29
N GLU A 26 6.40 22.13 -6.36
CA GLU A 26 4.97 22.42 -6.27
C GLU A 26 4.14 21.67 -7.33
N GLY A 27 4.69 21.51 -8.54
CA GLY A 27 4.04 20.79 -9.62
C GLY A 27 3.89 19.30 -9.34
N ALA A 28 4.95 18.67 -8.83
CA ALA A 28 4.96 17.27 -8.42
C ALA A 28 4.01 17.03 -7.25
N VAL A 29 4.02 17.90 -6.23
CA VAL A 29 3.12 17.80 -5.08
C VAL A 29 1.66 17.91 -5.52
N ARG A 30 1.31 18.85 -6.39
CA ARG A 30 -0.06 18.96 -6.91
C ARG A 30 -0.49 17.72 -7.69
N LYS A 31 0.38 17.16 -8.54
CA LYS A 31 0.08 15.92 -9.26
C LYS A 31 -0.12 14.72 -8.32
N LEU A 32 0.58 14.69 -7.18
CA LEU A 32 0.41 13.64 -6.18
C LEU A 32 -0.92 13.78 -5.41
N LEU A 33 -1.29 15.00 -5.01
CA LEU A 33 -2.49 15.25 -4.21
C LEU A 33 -3.78 15.32 -5.02
N TYR A 34 -3.68 15.72 -6.29
CA TYR A 34 -4.81 15.94 -7.20
C TYR A 34 -4.57 15.22 -8.52
N PRO A 35 -4.61 13.87 -8.54
CA PRO A 35 -4.43 13.10 -9.76
C PRO A 35 -5.61 13.30 -10.73
N ASP A 36 -5.31 13.27 -12.04
CA ASP A 36 -6.32 13.31 -13.09
C ASP A 36 -7.21 12.05 -13.07
N ASP A 37 -6.62 10.92 -12.70
CA ASP A 37 -7.29 9.63 -12.51
C ASP A 37 -7.19 9.17 -11.04
N PRO A 38 -8.30 9.17 -10.28
CA PRO A 38 -8.34 8.64 -8.92
C PRO A 38 -8.01 7.14 -8.80
N GLN A 39 -8.01 6.40 -9.91
CA GLN A 39 -7.68 4.97 -9.99
C GLN A 39 -6.22 4.70 -10.37
N ASP A 40 -5.38 5.72 -10.51
CA ASP A 40 -3.94 5.58 -10.77
C ASP A 40 -3.20 5.01 -9.54
N VAL A 41 -3.08 3.68 -9.49
CA VAL A 41 -2.39 2.94 -8.42
C VAL A 41 -0.92 3.36 -8.27
N PRO A 42 -0.10 3.46 -9.34
CA PRO A 42 1.26 3.99 -9.24
C PRO A 42 1.34 5.36 -8.53
N ARG A 43 0.40 6.26 -8.84
CA ARG A 43 0.33 7.58 -8.20
C ARG A 43 -0.01 7.49 -6.72
N ALA A 44 -0.95 6.64 -6.34
CA ALA A 44 -1.30 6.41 -4.94
C ALA A 44 -0.09 5.88 -4.15
N ILE A 45 0.66 4.93 -4.71
CA ILE A 45 1.91 4.41 -4.12
C ILE A 45 2.95 5.51 -3.96
N ALA A 46 3.11 6.36 -4.97
CA ALA A 46 4.05 7.49 -4.94
C ALA A 46 3.68 8.50 -3.84
N LEU A 47 2.39 8.83 -3.69
CA LEU A 47 1.90 9.70 -2.63
C LEU A 47 2.14 9.08 -1.24
N MET A 48 1.78 7.82 -1.03
CA MET A 48 2.03 7.12 0.24
C MET A 48 3.52 7.12 0.57
N SER A 49 4.39 6.82 -0.40
CA SER A 49 5.84 6.84 -0.24
C SER A 49 6.38 8.23 0.11
N ALA A 50 5.83 9.29 -0.50
CA ALA A 50 6.19 10.67 -0.17
C ALA A 50 5.78 11.04 1.27
N VAL A 51 4.58 10.64 1.71
CA VAL A 51 4.11 10.87 3.09
C VAL A 51 4.96 10.09 4.10
N ILE A 52 5.37 8.85 3.79
CA ILE A 52 6.29 8.06 4.63
C ILE A 52 7.66 8.72 4.74
N LYS A 53 8.19 9.29 3.65
CA LYS A 53 9.45 10.05 3.71
C LYS A 53 9.29 11.31 4.56
N LEU A 54 8.22 12.07 4.33
CA LEU A 54 7.89 13.27 5.08
C LEU A 54 7.81 13.00 6.59
N SER A 55 7.15 11.90 6.97
CA SER A 55 6.96 11.56 8.39
C SER A 55 8.27 11.25 9.14
N ARG A 56 9.36 10.98 8.42
CA ARG A 56 10.68 10.68 8.99
C ARG A 56 11.53 11.95 9.17
N ILE A 57 11.09 13.10 8.66
CA ILE A 57 11.78 14.37 8.82
C ILE A 57 11.60 14.88 10.26
N ASP A 58 12.72 15.25 10.88
CA ASP A 58 12.72 15.99 12.15
C ASP A 58 12.61 17.49 11.83
N PRO A 59 11.48 18.15 12.16
CA PRO A 59 11.26 19.54 11.81
C PRO A 59 12.27 20.49 12.45
N LYS A 60 12.88 20.13 13.58
CA LYS A 60 13.90 20.96 14.25
C LYS A 60 15.23 20.90 13.50
N LYS A 61 15.68 19.70 13.14
CA LYS A 61 16.92 19.51 12.35
C LYS A 61 16.79 20.13 10.98
N HIS A 62 15.64 19.95 10.35
CA HIS A 62 15.33 20.50 9.05
C HIS A 62 15.40 22.05 9.00
N ALA A 63 14.85 22.74 10.00
CA ALA A 63 14.99 24.19 10.13
C ALA A 63 16.46 24.60 10.37
N GLN A 64 17.17 23.87 11.23
CA GLN A 64 18.57 24.13 11.54
C GLN A 64 19.48 24.01 10.31
N GLU A 65 19.30 22.98 9.49
CA GLU A 65 20.09 22.75 8.26
C GLU A 65 19.93 23.87 7.23
N ARG A 66 18.79 24.58 7.26
CA ARG A 66 18.50 25.70 6.35
C ARG A 66 18.67 27.08 6.97
N ASN A 67 19.19 27.16 8.20
CA ASN A 67 19.31 28.41 8.96
C ASN A 67 17.97 29.16 9.07
N GLU A 68 16.87 28.42 9.22
CA GLU A 68 15.51 28.94 9.41
C GLU A 68 15.20 29.08 10.92
N GLU A 69 14.17 29.86 11.25
CA GLU A 69 13.67 29.94 12.63
C GLU A 69 13.16 28.56 13.11
N PRO A 70 13.31 28.24 14.41
CA PRO A 70 12.80 27.00 14.97
C PRO A 70 11.30 26.81 14.68
N PRO A 71 10.86 25.59 14.34
CA PRO A 71 9.46 25.33 14.04
C PRO A 71 8.59 25.63 15.26
N ASN A 72 7.46 26.32 15.03
CA ASN A 72 6.51 26.59 16.10
C ASN A 72 5.83 25.29 16.59
N VAL A 73 5.16 25.37 17.73
CA VAL A 73 4.50 24.23 18.37
C VAL A 73 3.47 23.53 17.47
N ASN A 74 2.81 24.26 16.56
CA ASN A 74 1.84 23.66 15.64
C ASN A 74 2.52 22.79 14.58
N VAL A 75 3.66 23.22 14.05
CA VAL A 75 4.44 22.41 13.10
C VAL A 75 4.95 21.14 13.78
N ILE A 76 5.45 21.25 15.01
CA ILE A 76 5.89 20.08 15.77
C ILE A 76 4.72 19.08 15.95
N ALA A 77 3.57 19.56 16.40
CA ALA A 77 2.37 18.71 16.57
C ALA A 77 1.87 18.09 15.26
N ASP A 78 1.93 18.83 14.14
CA ASP A 78 1.58 18.30 12.83
C ASP A 78 2.53 17.16 12.42
N PHE A 79 3.84 17.28 12.71
CA PHE A 79 4.82 16.23 12.43
C PHE A 79 4.66 15.02 13.36
N ASP A 80 4.26 15.20 14.61
CA ASP A 80 3.93 14.10 15.51
C ASP A 80 2.72 13.30 14.99
N ALA A 81 1.70 13.99 14.47
CA ALA A 81 0.58 13.36 13.78
C ALA A 81 1.03 12.64 12.48
N LEU A 82 1.86 13.29 11.66
CA LEU A 82 2.40 12.68 10.43
C LEU A 82 3.23 11.43 10.70
N ARG A 83 3.93 11.32 11.84
CA ARG A 83 4.64 10.09 12.24
C ARG A 83 3.72 8.90 12.39
N ILE A 84 2.58 9.06 13.06
CA ILE A 84 1.58 7.97 13.17
C ILE A 84 1.07 7.57 11.78
N LEU A 85 0.73 8.55 10.93
CA LEU A 85 0.30 8.27 9.55
C LEU A 85 1.39 7.53 8.77
N GLY A 86 2.63 8.02 8.83
CA GLY A 86 3.77 7.39 8.17
C GLY A 86 3.96 5.95 8.60
N HIS A 87 3.85 5.65 9.90
CA HIS A 87 3.91 4.27 10.39
C HIS A 87 2.75 3.41 9.86
N ILE A 88 1.52 3.93 9.79
CA ILE A 88 0.40 3.20 9.20
C ILE A 88 0.67 2.89 7.73
N LEU A 89 1.01 3.91 6.93
CA LEU A 89 1.23 3.75 5.49
C LEU A 89 2.42 2.83 5.19
N ASP A 90 3.53 2.98 5.91
CA ASP A 90 4.73 2.15 5.71
C ASP A 90 4.42 0.68 6.02
N ASN A 91 3.73 0.41 7.13
CA ASN A 91 3.40 -0.96 7.51
C ASN A 91 2.29 -1.61 6.67
N VAL A 92 1.47 -0.81 6.00
CA VAL A 92 0.51 -1.30 5.00
C VAL A 92 1.19 -1.52 3.65
N LEU A 93 2.07 -0.61 3.23
CA LEU A 93 2.61 -0.59 1.87
C LEU A 93 3.80 -1.53 1.66
N GLN A 94 4.78 -1.54 2.58
CA GLN A 94 6.01 -2.32 2.44
C GLN A 94 5.78 -3.81 2.15
N PRO A 95 4.81 -4.50 2.78
CA PRO A 95 4.52 -5.91 2.48
C PRO A 95 4.21 -6.22 1.01
N TYR A 96 3.75 -5.24 0.24
CA TYR A 96 3.36 -5.41 -1.16
C TYR A 96 4.41 -4.92 -2.15
N ILE A 97 5.28 -3.99 -1.74
CA ILE A 97 6.22 -3.33 -2.67
C ILE A 97 7.69 -3.68 -2.42
N ASN A 98 8.03 -4.18 -1.24
CA ASN A 98 9.42 -4.47 -0.89
C ASN A 98 9.74 -5.96 -1.11
N VAL A 99 10.27 -6.24 -2.30
CA VAL A 99 10.63 -7.60 -2.76
C VAL A 99 11.68 -8.31 -1.90
N ASN A 100 12.37 -7.60 -1.01
CA ASN A 100 13.39 -8.18 -0.14
C ASN A 100 12.81 -8.74 1.16
N LEU A 101 11.56 -8.40 1.51
CA LEU A 101 10.96 -8.86 2.75
C LEU A 101 10.64 -10.35 2.69
N SER A 102 11.07 -11.08 3.71
CA SER A 102 10.55 -12.41 4.02
C SER A 102 9.07 -12.36 4.40
N LEU A 103 8.39 -13.50 4.33
CA LEU A 103 6.99 -13.60 4.74
C LEU A 103 6.81 -13.27 6.23
N SER A 104 7.78 -13.61 7.08
CA SER A 104 7.79 -13.22 8.50
C SER A 104 7.81 -11.70 8.66
N GLU A 105 8.68 -11.00 7.94
CA GLU A 105 8.76 -9.54 8.00
C GLU A 105 7.50 -8.87 7.45
N GLN A 106 6.94 -9.40 6.36
CA GLN A 106 5.64 -8.96 5.82
C GLN A 106 4.55 -9.09 6.89
N VAL A 107 4.47 -10.22 7.60
CA VAL A 107 3.52 -10.43 8.70
C VAL A 107 3.78 -9.47 9.87
N THR A 108 5.03 -9.20 10.22
CA THR A 108 5.38 -8.22 11.26
C THR A 108 4.96 -6.80 10.88
N HIS A 109 5.11 -6.41 9.61
CA HIS A 109 4.56 -5.14 9.09
C HIS A 109 3.03 -5.10 9.19
N LEU A 110 2.32 -6.10 8.66
CA LEU A 110 0.85 -6.14 8.72
C LEU A 110 0.33 -6.17 10.16
N SER A 111 1.03 -6.87 11.07
CA SER A 111 0.72 -6.86 12.50
C SER A 111 0.90 -5.46 13.10
N ARG A 112 1.99 -4.74 12.79
CA ARG A 112 2.17 -3.34 13.23
C ARG A 112 1.02 -2.45 12.74
N ALA A 113 0.68 -2.55 11.47
CA ALA A 113 -0.44 -1.80 10.90
C ALA A 113 -1.75 -2.11 11.65
N ALA A 114 -2.07 -3.39 11.89
CA ALA A 114 -3.29 -3.78 12.59
C ALA A 114 -3.38 -3.20 14.01
N HIS A 115 -2.28 -3.25 14.78
CA HIS A 115 -2.27 -2.77 16.16
C HIS A 115 -2.28 -1.23 16.24
N ILE A 116 -1.55 -0.53 15.38
CA ILE A 116 -1.58 0.94 15.34
C ILE A 116 -2.99 1.41 14.94
N LEU A 117 -3.56 0.82 13.88
CA LEU A 117 -4.93 1.14 13.44
C LEU A 117 -5.94 0.87 14.56
N TYR A 118 -5.83 -0.26 15.27
CA TYR A 118 -6.72 -0.58 16.38
C TYR A 118 -6.62 0.46 17.49
N ALA A 119 -5.40 0.78 17.95
CA ALA A 119 -5.20 1.76 19.03
C ALA A 119 -5.73 3.14 18.64
N SER A 120 -5.33 3.66 17.48
CA SER A 120 -5.78 4.97 17.00
C SER A 120 -7.30 5.01 16.75
N TYR A 121 -7.88 3.94 16.19
CA TYR A 121 -9.32 3.89 15.95
C TYR A 121 -10.13 3.71 17.23
N HIS A 122 -9.61 3.00 18.23
CA HIS A 122 -10.27 2.86 19.53
C HIS A 122 -10.49 4.23 20.19
N GLU A 123 -9.47 5.09 20.13
CA GLU A 123 -9.47 6.42 20.72
C GLU A 123 -10.27 7.44 19.88
N GLN A 124 -10.02 7.49 18.56
CA GLN A 124 -10.51 8.59 17.70
C GLN A 124 -11.70 8.19 16.82
N ARG A 125 -11.97 6.90 16.67
CA ARG A 125 -13.10 6.34 15.91
C ARG A 125 -13.18 6.94 14.51
N ARG A 126 -14.37 7.43 14.12
CA ARG A 126 -14.64 8.05 12.81
C ARG A 126 -13.81 9.28 12.51
N ARG A 127 -13.18 9.90 13.51
CA ARG A 127 -12.29 11.06 13.28
C ARG A 127 -10.97 10.63 12.63
N LEU A 128 -10.47 9.42 12.94
CA LEU A 128 -9.32 8.85 12.25
C LEU A 128 -9.68 8.59 10.78
N MET A 129 -10.58 7.65 10.56
CA MET A 129 -10.99 7.23 9.22
C MET A 129 -12.43 6.73 9.21
N PRO A 130 -13.08 6.67 8.03
CA PRO A 130 -14.40 6.06 7.89
C PRO A 130 -14.40 4.61 8.43
N ASN A 131 -15.52 4.20 9.03
CA ASN A 131 -15.70 2.84 9.54
C ASN A 131 -15.39 1.78 8.46
N GLN A 132 -15.75 2.08 7.21
CA GLN A 132 -15.53 1.21 6.06
C GLN A 132 -14.03 1.00 5.82
N LEU A 133 -13.24 2.09 5.73
CA LEU A 133 -11.79 1.99 5.52
C LEU A 133 -11.10 1.22 6.64
N TYR A 134 -11.48 1.46 7.90
CA TYR A 134 -10.94 0.69 9.02
C TYR A 134 -11.26 -0.80 8.90
N TYR A 135 -12.52 -1.13 8.60
CA TYR A 135 -12.95 -2.51 8.41
C TYR A 135 -12.21 -3.20 7.26
N ASP A 136 -12.04 -2.50 6.14
CA ASP A 136 -11.37 -3.02 4.95
C ASP A 136 -9.89 -3.29 5.24
N CYS A 137 -9.18 -2.35 5.88
CA CYS A 137 -7.78 -2.56 6.28
C CYS A 137 -7.61 -3.75 7.22
N GLN A 138 -8.45 -3.85 8.27
CA GLN A 138 -8.38 -4.98 9.21
C GLN A 138 -8.76 -6.32 8.54
N SER A 139 -9.72 -6.31 7.63
CA SER A 139 -10.15 -7.49 6.88
C SER A 139 -9.09 -7.96 5.89
N MET A 140 -8.41 -7.04 5.21
CA MET A 140 -7.26 -7.33 4.35
C MET A 140 -6.15 -8.02 5.15
N ILE A 141 -5.75 -7.43 6.28
CA ILE A 141 -4.71 -8.00 7.15
C ILE A 141 -5.13 -9.38 7.67
N LYS A 142 -6.35 -9.51 8.19
CA LYS A 142 -6.89 -10.79 8.67
C LYS A 142 -6.84 -11.85 7.56
N THR A 143 -7.31 -11.52 6.36
CA THR A 143 -7.34 -12.44 5.22
C THR A 143 -5.93 -12.95 4.89
N ALA A 144 -4.93 -12.06 4.88
CA ALA A 144 -3.54 -12.44 4.69
C ALA A 144 -3.06 -13.46 5.74
N ILE A 145 -3.24 -13.16 7.03
CA ILE A 145 -2.80 -14.06 8.11
C ILE A 145 -3.47 -15.43 8.03
N PHE A 146 -4.79 -15.47 7.81
CA PHE A 146 -5.53 -16.73 7.72
C PHE A 146 -5.13 -17.54 6.49
N ASN A 147 -4.88 -16.91 5.34
CA ASN A 147 -4.45 -17.63 4.15
C ASN A 147 -3.03 -18.18 4.27
N ILE A 148 -2.10 -17.47 4.93
CA ILE A 148 -0.79 -18.03 5.28
C ILE A 148 -0.97 -19.27 6.18
N ALA A 149 -1.79 -19.17 7.23
CA ALA A 149 -2.04 -20.29 8.14
C ALA A 149 -2.67 -21.50 7.42
N LYS A 150 -3.61 -21.26 6.49
CA LYS A 150 -4.18 -22.32 5.64
C LYS A 150 -3.10 -22.95 4.76
N GLN A 151 -2.27 -22.15 4.10
CA GLN A 151 -1.20 -22.64 3.24
C GLN A 151 -0.18 -23.47 4.03
N GLN A 152 0.19 -23.06 5.25
CA GLN A 152 1.04 -23.84 6.16
C GLN A 152 0.48 -25.23 6.48
N LYS A 153 -0.85 -25.40 6.47
CA LYS A 153 -1.50 -26.70 6.68
C LYS A 153 -1.64 -27.51 5.40
N LEU A 154 -1.83 -26.84 4.27
CA LEU A 154 -2.06 -27.48 2.97
C LEU A 154 -0.76 -27.97 2.34
N ASP A 155 0.25 -27.10 2.25
CA ASP A 155 1.58 -27.41 1.75
C ASP A 155 2.60 -26.45 2.42
N PRO A 156 3.31 -26.92 3.46
CA PRO A 156 4.30 -26.12 4.18
C PRO A 156 5.49 -25.66 3.32
N SER A 157 5.79 -26.37 2.24
CA SER A 157 6.95 -26.10 1.38
C SER A 157 6.67 -25.05 0.29
N ALA A 158 5.39 -24.72 0.08
CA ALA A 158 4.99 -23.75 -0.92
C ALA A 158 5.41 -22.32 -0.54
N LYS A 159 5.70 -21.53 -1.58
CA LYS A 159 5.83 -20.07 -1.46
C LYS A 159 4.45 -19.43 -1.44
N PHE A 160 4.30 -18.37 -0.66
CA PHE A 160 3.08 -17.58 -0.57
C PHE A 160 3.37 -16.12 -0.90
N SER A 161 2.56 -15.52 -1.79
CA SER A 161 2.65 -14.10 -2.12
C SER A 161 1.39 -13.38 -1.68
N LEU A 162 1.54 -12.23 -1.02
CA LEU A 162 0.41 -11.36 -0.68
C LEU A 162 -0.27 -10.77 -1.93
N LEU A 163 0.46 -10.67 -3.04
CA LEU A 163 -0.07 -10.18 -4.32
C LEU A 163 -1.19 -11.06 -4.88
N ASP A 164 -1.16 -12.37 -4.56
CA ASP A 164 -2.20 -13.31 -5.00
C ASP A 164 -3.54 -13.13 -4.24
N LEU A 165 -3.57 -12.26 -3.23
CA LEU A 165 -4.78 -11.95 -2.46
C LEU A 165 -5.57 -10.78 -3.05
N GLY A 166 -4.98 -10.06 -4.01
CA GLY A 166 -5.63 -8.99 -4.75
C GLY A 166 -6.54 -9.52 -5.86
N ASP A 167 -7.12 -8.59 -6.61
CA ASP A 167 -8.02 -8.85 -7.72
C ASP A 167 -7.42 -8.52 -9.10
N ASP A 168 -6.13 -8.19 -9.19
CA ASP A 168 -5.40 -7.91 -10.45
C ASP A 168 -5.65 -8.98 -11.52
N ALA A 169 -5.67 -10.26 -11.13
CA ALA A 169 -5.95 -11.36 -12.05
C ALA A 169 -7.38 -11.28 -12.64
N LEU A 170 -8.35 -10.83 -11.86
CA LEU A 170 -9.72 -10.60 -12.31
C LEU A 170 -9.82 -9.32 -13.16
N GLU A 171 -9.09 -8.26 -12.79
CA GLU A 171 -9.03 -7.03 -13.59
C GLU A 171 -8.45 -7.29 -14.99
N LEU A 172 -7.39 -8.11 -15.07
CA LEU A 172 -6.79 -8.52 -16.32
C LEU A 172 -7.77 -9.34 -17.19
N GLU A 173 -8.57 -10.23 -16.58
CA GLU A 173 -9.63 -10.94 -17.27
C GLU A 173 -10.72 -9.98 -17.79
N PHE A 174 -11.08 -8.95 -17.02
CA PHE A 174 -11.97 -7.89 -17.51
C PHE A 174 -11.34 -7.09 -18.65
N ALA A 175 -10.03 -6.89 -18.65
CA ALA A 175 -9.33 -6.24 -19.76
C ALA A 175 -9.43 -7.08 -21.05
N TYR A 176 -9.21 -8.41 -20.98
CA TYR A 176 -9.40 -9.32 -22.12
C TYR A 176 -10.84 -9.28 -22.64
N LEU A 177 -11.82 -9.27 -21.73
CA LEU A 177 -13.23 -9.16 -22.09
C LEU A 177 -13.54 -7.87 -22.87
N ARG A 178 -13.02 -6.73 -22.40
CA ARG A 178 -13.23 -5.43 -23.06
C ARG A 178 -12.50 -5.34 -24.40
N MET A 179 -11.27 -5.85 -24.48
CA MET A 179 -10.49 -5.86 -25.72
C MET A 179 -11.13 -6.69 -26.83
N SER A 180 -11.86 -7.75 -26.46
CA SER A 180 -12.61 -8.59 -27.40
C SER A 180 -13.72 -7.83 -28.14
N GLY A 181 -14.11 -6.64 -27.64
CA GLY A 181 -15.10 -5.76 -28.27
C GLY A 181 -14.56 -4.82 -29.34
N GLY A 182 -13.24 -4.74 -29.54
CA GLY A 182 -12.62 -3.80 -30.48
C GLY A 182 -13.01 -2.35 -30.17
N HIS A 183 -13.68 -1.69 -31.11
CA HIS A 183 -14.16 -0.31 -30.95
C HIS A 183 -15.36 -0.18 -29.97
N HIS A 184 -15.97 -1.29 -29.56
CA HIS A 184 -17.05 -1.32 -28.57
C HIS A 184 -16.59 -2.04 -27.30
N SER A 185 -15.79 -1.34 -26.49
CA SER A 185 -15.23 -1.83 -25.23
C SER A 185 -16.28 -1.94 -24.11
N ALA A 186 -17.40 -1.22 -24.23
CA ALA A 186 -18.57 -1.45 -23.39
C ALA A 186 -19.25 -2.75 -23.83
N VAL A 187 -19.49 -3.67 -22.90
CA VAL A 187 -20.19 -4.93 -23.15
C VAL A 187 -21.54 -4.92 -22.46
N ASN A 188 -22.60 -5.27 -23.19
CA ASN A 188 -23.86 -5.63 -22.53
C ASN A 188 -23.77 -7.03 -21.91
N TYR A 189 -24.71 -7.37 -21.02
CA TYR A 189 -24.69 -8.62 -20.28
C TYR A 189 -24.58 -9.87 -21.19
N ARG A 190 -25.32 -9.90 -22.30
CA ARG A 190 -25.29 -11.03 -23.24
C ARG A 190 -23.93 -11.14 -23.93
N GLN A 191 -23.40 -10.02 -24.42
CA GLN A 191 -22.07 -9.97 -25.03
C GLN A 191 -20.97 -10.35 -24.04
N ALA A 192 -21.11 -10.00 -22.76
CA ALA A 192 -20.17 -10.41 -21.73
C ALA A 192 -20.16 -11.93 -21.57
N LEU A 193 -21.33 -12.58 -21.49
CA LEU A 193 -21.43 -14.04 -21.43
C LEU A 193 -20.79 -14.71 -22.66
N ASP A 194 -21.09 -14.21 -23.86
CA ASP A 194 -20.57 -14.75 -25.11
C ASP A 194 -19.05 -14.62 -25.22
N ARG A 195 -18.47 -13.55 -24.66
CA ARG A 195 -17.02 -13.24 -24.75
C ARG A 195 -16.21 -13.78 -23.58
N LEU A 196 -16.83 -14.09 -22.43
CA LEU A 196 -16.11 -14.49 -21.22
C LEU A 196 -15.30 -15.77 -21.41
N GLY A 197 -15.85 -16.75 -22.13
CA GLY A 197 -15.12 -17.99 -22.44
C GLY A 197 -13.85 -17.71 -23.24
N ALA A 198 -13.95 -16.89 -24.29
CA ALA A 198 -12.80 -16.50 -25.11
C ALA A 198 -11.76 -15.67 -24.31
N ALA A 199 -12.22 -14.74 -23.46
CA ALA A 199 -11.33 -13.98 -22.58
C ALA A 199 -10.53 -14.91 -21.64
N ARG A 200 -11.21 -15.90 -21.05
CA ARG A 200 -10.58 -16.89 -20.18
C ARG A 200 -9.58 -17.77 -20.91
N ASP A 201 -9.89 -18.18 -22.15
CA ASP A 201 -8.97 -18.95 -22.99
C ASP A 201 -7.72 -18.14 -23.33
N ILE A 202 -7.89 -16.86 -23.71
CA ILE A 202 -6.78 -15.92 -23.97
C ILE A 202 -5.92 -15.78 -22.71
N GLY A 203 -6.52 -15.48 -21.55
CA GLY A 203 -5.80 -15.35 -20.28
C GLY A 203 -5.05 -16.64 -19.92
N GLY A 204 -5.66 -17.80 -20.15
CA GLY A 204 -5.02 -19.10 -19.96
C GLY A 204 -3.83 -19.34 -20.89
N VAL A 205 -3.92 -18.96 -22.16
CA VAL A 205 -2.79 -19.07 -23.11
C VAL A 205 -1.65 -18.15 -22.68
N LEU A 206 -1.95 -16.88 -22.39
CA LEU A 206 -0.95 -15.88 -21.98
C LEU A 206 -0.27 -16.25 -20.66
N CYS A 207 -0.99 -16.86 -19.72
CA CYS A 207 -0.41 -17.36 -18.47
C CYS A 207 0.55 -18.55 -18.71
N ARG A 208 0.28 -19.40 -19.70
CA ARG A 208 1.17 -20.54 -20.06
C ARG A 208 2.33 -20.13 -20.96
N GLN A 209 2.19 -19.04 -21.71
CA GLN A 209 3.21 -18.50 -22.61
C GLN A 209 3.41 -17.01 -22.31
N PRO A 210 4.13 -16.67 -21.23
CA PRO A 210 4.36 -15.30 -20.81
C PRO A 210 5.02 -14.45 -21.91
N ASP A 211 5.83 -15.08 -22.76
CA ASP A 211 6.52 -14.47 -23.90
C ASP A 211 5.55 -13.85 -24.92
N LEU A 212 4.30 -14.35 -25.00
CA LEU A 212 3.27 -13.78 -25.86
C LEU A 212 2.56 -12.58 -25.22
N ALA A 213 2.57 -12.51 -23.89
CA ALA A 213 1.95 -11.45 -23.10
C ALA A 213 2.87 -10.21 -23.08
N HIS A 214 3.05 -9.60 -24.25
CA HIS A 214 3.61 -8.26 -24.30
C HIS A 214 2.55 -7.33 -23.73
N GLY A 215 2.78 -6.80 -22.52
CA GLY A 215 1.91 -5.79 -21.91
C GLY A 215 1.58 -4.66 -22.89
N HIS A 216 0.51 -3.90 -22.62
CA HIS A 216 0.06 -2.85 -23.52
C HIS A 216 1.21 -1.89 -23.88
N ARG A 217 1.63 -1.89 -25.15
CA ARG A 217 2.75 -1.10 -25.72
C ARG A 217 2.64 0.42 -25.50
N ARG A 218 1.49 0.91 -25.03
CA ARG A 218 1.21 2.33 -24.71
C ARG A 218 1.61 2.77 -23.30
N LEU A 219 2.03 1.86 -22.42
CA LEU A 219 2.52 2.15 -21.06
C LEU A 219 4.03 1.90 -20.97
N ASN A 220 4.80 2.60 -21.81
CA ASN A 220 6.25 2.69 -21.63
C ASN A 220 6.58 4.16 -21.45
N LEU A 221 6.54 4.68 -20.22
CA LEU A 221 7.15 5.97 -19.90
C LEU A 221 7.41 6.13 -18.38
N THR A 222 8.67 5.85 -18.03
CA THR A 222 9.49 6.37 -16.92
C THR A 222 9.29 5.85 -15.48
N ARG A 223 10.35 5.12 -15.04
CA ARG A 223 11.01 4.99 -13.72
C ARG A 223 10.21 4.78 -12.41
N SER A 224 8.92 5.11 -12.32
CA SER A 224 8.09 4.81 -11.13
C SER A 224 7.08 3.67 -11.34
N GLU A 225 6.86 3.22 -12.58
CA GLU A 225 5.95 2.11 -12.94
C GLU A 225 6.46 0.71 -12.53
N SER A 226 7.69 0.58 -12.00
CA SER A 226 8.22 -0.74 -11.62
C SER A 226 7.48 -1.38 -10.46
N VAL A 227 6.77 -0.60 -9.64
CA VAL A 227 6.03 -1.12 -8.47
C VAL A 227 4.72 -1.77 -8.89
N ASP A 228 4.06 -1.24 -9.92
CA ASP A 228 2.77 -1.74 -10.47
C ASP A 228 2.95 -3.03 -11.30
N HIS A 229 4.19 -3.45 -11.52
CA HIS A 229 4.54 -4.67 -12.24
C HIS A 229 5.32 -5.66 -11.35
N ILE A 230 5.35 -5.44 -10.03
CA ILE A 230 5.91 -6.42 -9.12
C ILE A 230 5.03 -7.66 -9.19
N SER A 231 5.68 -8.79 -9.46
CA SER A 231 5.05 -10.10 -9.48
C SER A 231 5.80 -11.03 -8.56
N ARG A 232 5.23 -12.21 -8.29
CA ARG A 232 5.89 -13.26 -7.49
C ARG A 232 7.33 -13.56 -7.96
N ALA A 233 7.58 -13.47 -9.27
CA ALA A 233 8.90 -13.77 -9.84
C ALA A 233 9.98 -12.76 -9.44
N HIS A 234 9.59 -11.52 -9.11
CA HIS A 234 10.49 -10.46 -8.66
C HIS A 234 10.84 -10.58 -7.17
N TRP A 235 10.14 -11.43 -6.41
CA TRP A 235 10.32 -11.53 -4.97
C TRP A 235 11.59 -12.31 -4.60
N VAL A 236 12.48 -11.66 -3.86
CA VAL A 236 13.79 -12.20 -3.45
C VAL A 236 13.75 -12.72 -2.01
N GLY A 237 12.97 -12.08 -1.14
CA GLY A 237 12.81 -12.51 0.26
C GLY A 237 12.22 -13.91 0.39
N ASP A 238 12.53 -14.58 1.51
CA ASP A 238 12.02 -15.92 1.77
C ASP A 238 10.50 -15.90 2.02
N THR A 239 9.76 -16.46 1.07
CA THR A 239 8.30 -16.53 1.07
C THR A 239 7.76 -17.93 1.33
N VAL A 240 8.63 -18.89 1.71
CA VAL A 240 8.21 -20.26 2.04
C VAL A 240 7.41 -20.24 3.35
N VAL A 241 6.19 -20.79 3.33
CA VAL A 241 5.27 -20.63 4.45
C VAL A 241 5.72 -21.34 5.72
N SER A 242 6.45 -22.46 5.64
CA SER A 242 7.00 -23.16 6.81
C SER A 242 8.00 -22.32 7.59
N ASN A 243 8.68 -21.38 6.93
CA ASN A 243 9.70 -20.54 7.55
C ASN A 243 9.08 -19.32 8.26
N CYS A 244 7.79 -19.05 8.02
CA CYS A 244 7.06 -18.01 8.69
C CYS A 244 6.47 -18.47 10.02
N ASN A 245 7.07 -18.06 11.14
CA ASN A 245 6.46 -18.25 12.45
C ASN A 245 5.40 -17.18 12.69
N LEU A 246 4.13 -17.48 12.34
CA LEU A 246 3.01 -16.55 12.46
C LEU A 246 2.82 -15.99 13.88
N PRO A 247 2.75 -16.81 14.96
CA PRO A 247 2.61 -16.29 16.33
C PRO A 247 3.74 -15.32 16.74
N SER A 248 4.99 -15.66 16.44
CA SER A 248 6.13 -14.82 16.78
C SER A 248 6.14 -13.52 15.98
N SER A 249 5.92 -13.59 14.67
CA SER A 249 5.89 -12.42 13.78
C SER A 249 4.74 -11.46 14.14
N TRP A 250 3.58 -12.01 14.50
CA TRP A 250 2.44 -11.24 14.99
C TRP A 250 2.74 -10.55 16.32
N ARG A 251 3.33 -11.27 17.28
CA ARG A 251 3.72 -10.70 18.58
C ARG A 251 4.77 -9.61 18.43
N GLN A 252 5.78 -9.82 17.58
CA GLN A 252 6.80 -8.82 17.30
C GLN A 252 6.17 -7.51 16.82
N GLY A 253 5.22 -7.58 15.89
CA GLY A 253 4.55 -6.38 15.39
C GLY A 253 3.74 -5.64 16.46
N LYS A 254 3.15 -6.37 17.43
CA LYS A 254 2.53 -5.75 18.61
C LYS A 254 3.56 -5.03 19.48
N GLU A 255 4.67 -5.69 19.80
CA GLU A 255 5.71 -5.13 20.67
C GLU A 255 6.35 -3.88 20.07
N ASP A 256 6.61 -3.88 18.76
CA ASP A 256 7.11 -2.70 18.05
C ASP A 256 6.09 -1.57 18.02
N THR A 257 4.80 -1.89 17.91
CA THR A 257 3.72 -0.91 18.00
C THR A 257 3.70 -0.24 19.37
N LEU A 258 3.84 -0.99 20.46
CA LEU A 258 3.85 -0.41 21.81
C LEU A 258 4.97 0.63 21.95
N LYS A 259 6.18 0.34 21.44
CA LYS A 259 7.29 1.30 21.44
C LYS A 259 6.98 2.57 20.62
N ILE A 260 6.32 2.43 19.47
CA ILE A 260 5.88 3.56 18.65
C ILE A 260 4.87 4.42 19.40
N LEU A 261 3.88 3.80 20.06
CA LEU A 261 2.84 4.53 20.79
C LEU A 261 3.40 5.24 22.03
N GLU A 262 4.29 4.59 22.78
CA GLU A 262 5.01 5.19 23.92
C GLU A 262 5.83 6.42 23.52
N THR A 263 6.50 6.36 22.37
CA THR A 263 7.32 7.48 21.87
C THR A 263 6.50 8.62 21.27
N THR A 264 5.26 8.36 20.83
CA THR A 264 4.44 9.35 20.13
C THR A 264 3.39 10.03 21.04
N GLN A 265 3.35 9.68 22.33
CA GLN A 265 2.41 10.22 23.34
C GLN A 265 0.95 10.19 22.88
N LEU A 266 0.44 8.98 22.61
CA LEU A 266 -0.99 8.69 22.67
C LEU A 266 -1.38 8.29 24.11
#